data_AF-A0A970PI23-F1
#
_entry.id   AF-A0A970PI23-F1
#
_cell.length_a   1.000
_cell.length_b   1.000
_cell.length_c   1.000
_cell.angle_alpha   90.00
_cell.angle_beta   90.00
_cell.angle_gamma   90.00
#
_symmetry.space_group_name_H-M   'P 1'
#
loop_
_entity.id
_entity.type
_entity.pdbx_description
1 polymer ?
#
loop_
_entity_poly.entity_id
_entity_poly.type
_entity_poly.pdbx_seq_one_letter_code
_entity_poly.pdbx_strand_id
1 'polypeptide(L)'
;MFKWDRLLRKNKLPKDIDFMKDEIDDADMDLYSEEEMPGDTLKNEDEFEIVEMEILPNKIICPDCGGVTLEGLEFCDKCGGEI
;
A
#
# COMPACT_ATOMS: atom_id res chain seq x y z
N MET A 1 -21.08 3.12 20.01
CA MET A 1 -21.60 2.47 18.79
C MET A 1 -21.45 3.44 17.62
N PHE A 2 -20.36 3.34 16.85
CA PHE A 2 -20.14 4.23 15.71
C PHE A 2 -20.73 3.61 14.45
N LYS A 3 -21.64 4.35 13.82
CA LYS A 3 -22.51 3.89 12.72
C LYS A 3 -21.84 4.25 11.39
N TRP A 4 -21.01 3.33 10.89
CA TRP A 4 -20.20 3.48 9.68
C TRP A 4 -20.98 3.36 8.36
N ASP A 5 -22.31 3.24 8.39
CA ASP A 5 -23.14 2.94 7.22
C ASP A 5 -23.62 4.15 6.39
N ARG A 6 -23.19 5.39 6.69
CA ARG A 6 -23.75 6.60 6.04
C ARG A 6 -22.83 7.29 5.02
N LEU A 7 -21.63 6.79 4.77
CA LEU A 7 -20.69 7.45 3.85
C LEU A 7 -20.55 6.77 2.48
N LEU A 8 -21.16 5.59 2.28
CA LEU A 8 -20.92 4.78 1.08
C LEU A 8 -22.01 4.83 0.00
N ARG A 9 -23.07 5.61 0.15
CA ARG A 9 -24.06 5.77 -0.93
C ARG A 9 -24.58 7.20 -0.99
N LYS A 10 -24.52 7.76 -2.21
CA LYS A 10 -25.09 9.05 -2.66
C LYS A 10 -24.13 10.20 -2.31
N ASN A 11 -23.18 10.56 -3.17
CA ASN A 11 -23.45 11.34 -4.37
C ASN A 11 -22.36 11.12 -5.43
N LYS A 12 -22.77 10.47 -6.52
CA LYS A 12 -22.15 10.50 -7.85
C LYS A 12 -21.88 11.96 -8.21
N LEU A 13 -20.61 12.36 -8.33
CA LEU A 13 -20.23 13.53 -9.09
C LEU A 13 -19.62 13.01 -10.41
N PRO A 14 -20.32 13.07 -11.55
CA PRO A 14 -19.63 13.10 -12.81
C PRO A 14 -19.01 14.50 -12.90
N LYS A 15 -17.69 14.56 -12.86
CA LYS A 15 -16.97 15.76 -13.30
C LYS A 15 -16.22 15.32 -14.54
N ASP A 16 -16.91 15.43 -15.67
CA ASP A 16 -16.21 15.59 -16.94
C ASP A 16 -15.30 16.82 -16.73
N ILE A 17 -14.00 16.58 -16.74
CA ILE A 17 -13.00 17.59 -16.48
C ILE A 17 -12.76 18.27 -17.81
N ASP A 18 -13.57 19.29 -18.12
CA ASP A 18 -13.29 20.20 -19.23
C ASP A 18 -12.04 21.01 -18.85
N PHE A 19 -10.88 20.59 -19.36
CA PHE A 19 -9.64 21.36 -19.25
C PHE A 19 -9.80 22.65 -20.05
N MET A 20 -9.89 23.76 -19.33
CA MET A 20 -9.83 25.12 -19.87
C MET A 20 -8.54 25.28 -20.68
N LYS A 21 -8.71 25.48 -22.00
CA LYS A 21 -7.71 26.10 -22.87
C LYS A 21 -7.68 27.59 -22.53
N ASP A 22 -7.04 27.94 -21.43
CA ASP A 22 -6.72 29.33 -21.15
C ASP A 22 -5.29 29.57 -21.63
N GLU A 23 -5.25 30.25 -22.78
CA GLU A 23 -4.17 31.02 -23.40
C GLU A 23 -2.86 31.09 -22.59
N ILE A 24 -1.85 30.35 -23.05
CA ILE A 24 -0.45 30.64 -22.72
C ILE A 24 0.06 31.51 -23.86
N ASP A 25 0.33 32.78 -23.57
CA ASP A 25 0.99 33.71 -24.47
C ASP A 25 2.38 33.17 -24.87
N ASP A 26 2.71 33.24 -26.16
CA ASP A 26 3.89 32.64 -26.82
C ASP A 26 5.27 33.23 -26.40
N ALA A 27 5.41 33.82 -25.21
CA ALA A 27 6.56 34.66 -24.86
C ALA A 27 7.48 34.17 -23.73
N ASP A 28 7.18 33.06 -23.05
CA ASP A 28 7.95 32.64 -21.85
C ASP A 28 8.65 31.28 -22.01
N MET A 29 9.01 30.89 -23.24
CA MET A 29 9.56 29.56 -23.57
C MET A 29 11.09 29.40 -23.36
N ASP A 30 11.81 30.44 -22.90
CA ASP A 30 13.29 30.43 -22.91
C ASP A 30 13.97 30.54 -21.53
N LEU A 31 13.25 30.33 -20.42
CA LEU A 31 13.82 30.53 -19.06
C LEU A 31 13.73 29.32 -18.12
N TYR A 32 13.90 28.11 -18.64
CA TYR A 32 14.34 26.99 -17.81
C TYR A 32 15.51 26.27 -18.48
N SER A 33 16.69 26.72 -18.07
CA SER A 33 18.05 26.31 -18.42
C SER A 33 18.28 24.79 -18.41
N GLU A 34 18.99 24.33 -19.43
CA GLU A 34 19.43 22.96 -19.74
C GLU A 34 20.49 22.39 -18.77
N GLU A 35 20.38 22.62 -17.46
CA GLU A 35 21.28 21.97 -16.50
C GLU A 35 20.78 20.56 -16.19
N GLU A 36 21.27 19.63 -17.01
CA GLU A 36 21.45 18.20 -16.79
C GLU A 36 20.62 17.59 -15.65
N MET A 37 19.35 17.31 -15.93
CA MET A 37 18.64 16.25 -15.22
C MET A 37 19.45 14.96 -15.40
N PRO A 38 20.00 14.33 -14.34
CA PRO A 38 20.65 13.03 -14.47
C PRO A 38 19.60 12.08 -15.05
N GLY A 39 19.80 11.73 -16.31
CA GLY A 39 18.87 10.92 -17.08
C GLY A 39 18.58 9.65 -16.30
N ASP A 40 17.33 9.53 -15.85
CA ASP A 40 16.81 8.31 -15.26
C ASP A 40 16.78 7.26 -16.37
N THR A 41 17.92 6.58 -16.49
CA THR A 41 18.17 5.50 -17.44
C THR A 41 17.57 4.21 -16.87
N LEU A 42 16.31 4.25 -16.45
CA LEU A 42 15.52 3.05 -16.26
C LEU A 42 14.96 2.66 -17.62
N LYS A 43 15.81 2.01 -18.42
CA LYS A 43 15.36 1.25 -19.59
C LYS A 43 14.42 0.16 -19.08
N ASN A 44 13.17 0.27 -19.51
CA ASN A 44 12.10 -0.70 -19.25
C ASN A 44 12.44 -2.06 -19.89
N GLU A 45 13.12 -2.95 -19.16
CA GLU A 45 13.37 -4.33 -19.63
C GLU A 45 13.12 -5.41 -18.55
N ASP A 46 12.94 -5.05 -17.28
CA ASP A 46 12.68 -6.05 -16.23
C ASP A 46 11.20 -6.06 -15.82
N GLU A 47 10.36 -6.74 -16.61
CA GLU A 47 9.03 -7.16 -16.15
C GLU A 47 9.22 -8.17 -15.01
N PHE A 48 9.02 -7.73 -13.77
CA PHE A 48 9.09 -8.63 -12.61
C PHE A 48 7.83 -9.48 -12.52
N GLU A 49 8.01 -10.81 -12.50
CA GLU A 49 6.92 -11.75 -12.24
C GLU A 49 6.43 -11.62 -10.79
N ILE A 50 5.13 -11.36 -10.61
CA ILE A 50 4.50 -11.30 -9.29
C ILE A 50 4.25 -12.74 -8.84
N VAL A 51 4.98 -13.20 -7.83
CA VAL A 51 4.83 -14.54 -7.25
C VAL A 51 4.01 -14.47 -5.97
N GLU A 52 2.99 -15.32 -5.86
CA GLU A 52 2.23 -15.50 -4.62
C GLU A 52 3.02 -16.36 -3.61
N MET A 53 3.08 -15.93 -2.35
CA MET A 53 3.76 -16.65 -1.27
C MET A 53 2.90 -16.65 0.00
N GLU A 54 2.85 -17.80 0.68
CA GLU A 54 2.16 -17.95 1.96
C GLU A 54 3.11 -17.68 3.14
N ILE A 55 2.70 -16.78 4.04
CA ILE A 55 3.42 -16.49 5.29
C ILE A 55 2.67 -17.17 6.42
N LEU A 56 3.29 -18.19 7.02
CA LEU A 56 2.76 -18.90 8.18
C LEU A 56 3.60 -18.60 9.42
N PRO A 57 2.98 -18.36 10.59
CA PRO A 57 3.71 -18.20 11.84
C PRO A 57 4.40 -19.51 12.26
N ASN A 58 5.56 -19.41 12.90
CA ASN A 58 6.24 -20.57 13.45
C ASN A 58 5.45 -21.19 14.62
N LYS A 59 5.65 -22.49 14.80
CA LYS A 59 5.08 -23.24 15.92
C LYS A 59 6.10 -23.30 17.05
N ILE A 60 5.66 -23.01 18.28
CA ILE A 60 6.47 -23.10 19.49
C ILE A 60 5.80 -24.02 20.52
N ILE A 61 6.54 -24.45 21.54
CA ILE A 61 6.02 -25.33 22.59
C ILE A 61 5.72 -24.47 23.82
N CYS A 62 4.50 -24.53 24.32
CA CYS A 62 4.09 -23.85 25.55
C CYS A 62 4.90 -24.40 26.74
N PRO A 63 5.55 -23.54 27.55
CA PRO A 63 6.32 -23.99 28.70
C PRO A 63 5.46 -24.60 29.81
N ASP A 64 4.19 -24.18 29.94
CA ASP A 64 3.31 -24.62 31.02
C ASP A 64 2.63 -25.98 30.75
N CYS A 65 2.14 -26.19 29.53
CA CYS A 65 1.40 -27.41 29.18
C CYS A 65 2.12 -28.36 28.23
N GLY A 66 3.27 -27.94 27.67
CA GLY A 66 3.98 -28.70 26.64
C GLY A 66 3.23 -28.80 25.30
N GLY A 67 2.12 -28.08 25.15
CA GLY A 67 1.32 -28.07 23.93
C GLY A 67 1.95 -27.22 22.83
N VAL A 68 1.80 -27.65 21.58
CA VAL A 68 2.23 -26.85 20.42
C VAL A 68 1.28 -25.67 20.23
N THR A 69 1.82 -24.46 20.20
CA THR A 69 1.13 -23.18 19.98
C THR A 69 1.82 -22.41 18.84
N LEU A 70 1.30 -21.26 18.45
CA LEU A 70 1.88 -20.38 17.43
C LEU A 70 2.65 -19.22 18.07
N GLU A 71 3.72 -18.78 17.40
CA GLU A 71 4.43 -17.56 17.77
C GLU A 71 3.53 -16.32 17.58
N GLY A 72 3.70 -15.32 18.44
CA GLY A 72 2.93 -14.07 18.40
C GLY A 72 1.58 -14.11 19.12
N LEU A 73 1.23 -15.22 19.77
CA LEU A 73 0.10 -15.28 20.70
C LEU A 73 0.53 -14.84 22.10
N GLU A 74 -0.29 -14.02 22.76
CA GLU A 74 -0.05 -13.61 24.16
C GLU A 74 -0.33 -14.75 25.15
N PHE A 75 -1.19 -15.70 24.78
CA PHE A 75 -1.61 -16.82 25.64
C PHE A 75 -1.69 -18.12 24.85
N CYS A 76 -1.44 -19.23 25.53
CA CYS A 76 -1.62 -20.57 25.00
C CYS A 76 -3.10 -20.86 24.70
N ASP A 77 -3.37 -21.29 23.46
CA ASP A 77 -4.70 -21.75 23.03
C ASP A 77 -5.19 -23.02 23.77
N LYS A 78 -4.27 -23.80 24.35
CA LYS A 78 -4.59 -25.06 25.04
C LYS A 78 -4.81 -24.89 26.53
N CYS A 79 -3.94 -24.15 27.23
CA CYS A 79 -3.99 -24.04 28.69
C CYS A 79 -4.29 -22.63 29.21
N GLY A 80 -4.25 -21.60 28.37
CA GLY A 80 -4.40 -20.21 28.79
C GLY A 80 -3.22 -19.63 29.57
N GLY A 81 -2.08 -20.34 29.63
CA GLY A 81 -0.83 -19.82 30.20
C GLY A 81 -0.21 -18.74 29.31
N GLU A 82 0.60 -17.87 29.90
CA GLU A 82 1.38 -16.84 29.19
C GLU A 82 2.54 -17.52 28.43
N ILE A 83 2.83 -17.07 27.21
CA ILE A 83 3.79 -17.69 26.29
C ILE A 83 4.91 -16.74 25.88
#